data_AF-A0A4P9YKV9-F1
#
_entry.id   AF-A0A4P9YKV9-F1
#
_cell.length_a   1.000
_cell.length_b   1.000
_cell.length_c   1.000
_cell.angle_alpha   90.00
_cell.angle_beta   90.00
_cell.angle_gamma   90.00
#
_symmetry.space_group_name_H-M   'P 1'
#
loop_
_entity.id
_entity.type
_entity.pdbx_description
1 polymer ?
#
loop_
_entity_poly.entity_id
_entity_poly.type
_entity_poly.pdbx_seq_one_letter_code
_entity_poly.pdbx_strand_id
1 'polypeptide(L)'
;IFDFAEATSNRPLAFLTCYLFQQYGLIGQFKISTELFLKFIVHIEEGYHPDVPYHNSVHAADVLHAVSFFLSHPALKGYFNSLDMLSLFVASAIHDFDHPGFNNNFLIATGNEKAILYNDKSVLENHHLASSFKILQSPECNFLSALPKHEYKTVRSSIIDLVNFYVRH
;
A
#
# COMPACT_ATOMS: atom_id res chain seq x y z
N ILE A 1 -8.90 -3.79 -15.16
CA ILE A 1 -7.60 -3.37 -14.58
C ILE A 1 -6.46 -3.48 -15.58
N PHE A 2 -6.37 -4.54 -16.38
CA PHE A 2 -5.32 -4.72 -17.40
C PHE A 2 -5.28 -3.61 -18.46
N ASP A 3 -6.41 -3.28 -19.08
CA ASP A 3 -6.50 -2.14 -20.03
C ASP A 3 -6.05 -0.81 -19.40
N PHE A 4 -6.30 -0.64 -18.10
CA PHE A 4 -5.87 0.54 -17.35
C PHE A 4 -4.35 0.53 -17.12
N ALA A 5 -3.74 -0.63 -16.85
CA ALA A 5 -2.30 -0.77 -16.77
C ALA A 5 -1.64 -0.42 -18.13
N GLU A 6 -2.18 -0.91 -19.24
CA GLU A 6 -1.69 -0.56 -20.57
C GLU A 6 -1.82 0.95 -20.86
N ALA A 7 -2.97 1.53 -20.57
CA ALA A 7 -3.23 2.97 -20.76
C ALA A 7 -2.33 3.88 -19.90
N THR A 8 -1.81 3.36 -18.78
CA THR A 8 -0.91 4.07 -17.86
C THR A 8 0.56 3.71 -18.07
N SER A 9 0.92 3.07 -19.19
CA SER A 9 2.30 2.64 -19.47
C SER A 9 2.87 1.73 -18.36
N ASN A 10 2.06 0.80 -17.88
CA ASN A 10 2.34 -0.10 -16.76
C ASN A 10 2.64 0.62 -15.44
N ARG A 11 1.95 1.74 -15.21
CA ARG A 11 1.96 2.47 -13.93
C ARG A 11 0.56 2.52 -13.25
N PRO A 12 -0.23 1.42 -13.23
CA PRO A 12 -1.61 1.47 -12.76
C PRO A 12 -1.74 1.88 -11.30
N LEU A 13 -0.81 1.46 -10.44
CA LEU A 13 -0.92 1.69 -9.00
C LEU A 13 -0.72 3.17 -8.67
N ALA A 14 0.31 3.81 -9.22
CA ALA A 14 0.56 5.24 -8.97
C ALA A 14 -0.59 6.11 -9.47
N PHE A 15 -1.05 5.87 -10.71
CA PHE A 15 -2.15 6.64 -11.30
C PHE A 15 -3.46 6.46 -10.51
N LEU A 16 -3.85 5.23 -10.17
CA LEU A 16 -5.08 4.98 -9.42
C LEU A 16 -5.01 5.58 -8.02
N THR A 17 -3.89 5.43 -7.31
CA THR A 17 -3.73 5.98 -5.96
C THR A 17 -3.82 7.51 -5.99
N CYS A 18 -3.18 8.17 -6.96
CA CYS A 18 -3.28 9.62 -7.13
C CYS A 18 -4.71 10.07 -7.40
N TYR A 19 -5.41 9.38 -8.30
CA TYR A 19 -6.81 9.65 -8.60
C TYR A 19 -7.67 9.54 -7.34
N LEU A 20 -7.57 8.44 -6.58
CA LEU A 20 -8.37 8.23 -5.37
C LEU A 20 -8.06 9.27 -4.28
N PHE A 21 -6.80 9.61 -4.05
CA PHE A 21 -6.43 10.67 -3.09
C PHE A 21 -7.05 12.02 -3.46
N GLN A 22 -7.13 12.34 -4.75
CA GLN A 22 -7.78 13.54 -5.24
C GLN A 22 -9.32 13.45 -5.14
N GLN A 23 -9.93 12.34 -5.59
CA GLN A 23 -11.39 12.15 -5.55
C GLN A 23 -11.97 12.25 -4.16
N TYR A 24 -11.27 11.68 -3.16
CA TYR A 24 -11.70 11.71 -1.76
C TYR A 24 -11.18 12.94 -0.99
N GLY A 25 -10.52 13.89 -1.66
CA GLY A 25 -10.08 15.16 -1.06
C GLY A 25 -8.96 15.02 -0.01
N LEU A 26 -8.28 13.87 0.04
CA LEU A 26 -7.32 13.54 1.09
C LEU A 26 -6.10 14.47 1.06
N ILE A 27 -5.66 14.88 -0.14
CA ILE A 27 -4.50 15.78 -0.30
C ILE A 27 -4.74 17.11 0.43
N GLY A 28 -5.89 17.74 0.20
CA GLY A 28 -6.24 19.01 0.83
C GLY A 28 -6.53 18.85 2.32
N GLN A 29 -7.28 17.82 2.70
CA GLN A 29 -7.67 17.59 4.09
C GLN A 29 -6.47 17.38 5.01
N PHE A 30 -5.50 16.57 4.58
CA PHE A 30 -4.32 16.22 5.39
C PHE A 30 -3.09 17.07 5.08
N LYS A 31 -3.23 18.11 4.24
CA LYS A 31 -2.12 18.99 3.81
C LYS A 31 -0.94 18.19 3.25
N ILE A 32 -1.23 17.15 2.50
CA ILE A 32 -0.23 16.28 1.90
C ILE A 32 0.50 17.05 0.81
N SER A 33 1.83 17.04 0.84
CA SER A 33 2.63 17.53 -0.28
C SER A 33 2.51 16.56 -1.45
N THR A 34 1.94 17.03 -2.58
CA THR A 34 1.81 16.24 -3.81
C THR A 34 3.17 15.72 -4.28
N GLU A 35 4.24 16.50 -4.13
CA GLU A 35 5.58 16.08 -4.53
C GLU A 35 6.07 14.88 -3.70
N LEU A 36 5.97 14.95 -2.37
CA LEU A 36 6.41 13.87 -1.48
C LEU A 36 5.54 12.62 -1.67
N PHE A 37 4.24 12.81 -1.89
CA PHE A 37 3.31 11.73 -2.17
C PHE A 37 3.61 11.02 -3.48
N LEU A 38 3.85 11.77 -4.57
CA LEU A 38 4.25 11.20 -5.86
C LEU A 38 5.57 10.42 -5.74
N LYS A 39 6.57 10.98 -5.06
CA LYS A 39 7.85 10.29 -4.81
C LYS A 39 7.63 8.97 -4.06
N PHE A 40 6.81 8.97 -3.01
CA PHE A 40 6.47 7.77 -2.26
C PHE A 40 5.79 6.72 -3.15
N ILE A 41 4.68 7.06 -3.82
CA ILE A 41 3.89 6.06 -4.55
C ILE A 41 4.61 5.51 -5.78
N VAL A 42 5.45 6.32 -6.44
CA VAL A 42 6.32 5.84 -7.53
C VAL A 42 7.34 4.83 -7.00
N HIS A 43 7.99 5.10 -5.86
CA HIS A 43 8.90 4.11 -5.25
C HIS A 43 8.17 2.82 -4.85
N ILE A 44 6.94 2.92 -4.35
CA ILE A 44 6.12 1.74 -4.05
C ILE A 44 5.84 0.94 -5.32
N GLU A 45 5.41 1.58 -6.40
CA GLU A 45 5.14 0.89 -7.66
C GLU A 45 6.40 0.26 -8.27
N GLU A 46 7.56 0.91 -8.16
CA GLU A 46 8.84 0.39 -8.67
C GLU A 46 9.37 -0.82 -7.90
N GLY A 47 8.99 -1.00 -6.64
CA GLY A 47 9.32 -2.20 -5.88
C GLY A 47 8.34 -3.36 -6.08
N TYR A 48 7.33 -3.24 -6.94
CA TYR A 48 6.60 -4.40 -7.43
C TYR A 48 7.30 -4.99 -8.64
N HIS A 49 7.74 -6.23 -8.52
CA HIS A 49 8.57 -6.90 -9.51
C HIS A 49 7.78 -7.30 -10.78
N PRO A 50 8.16 -6.82 -11.97
CA PRO A 50 7.42 -7.10 -13.20
C PRO A 50 7.55 -8.56 -13.67
N ASP A 51 8.57 -9.28 -13.21
CA ASP A 51 8.79 -10.71 -13.46
C ASP A 51 7.96 -11.62 -12.54
N VAL A 52 7.35 -11.07 -11.48
CA VAL A 52 6.39 -11.79 -10.64
C VAL A 52 5.03 -11.83 -11.34
N PRO A 53 4.49 -13.03 -11.70
CA PRO A 53 3.30 -13.10 -12.55
C PRO A 53 2.01 -12.55 -11.93
N TYR A 54 1.90 -12.59 -10.60
CA TYR A 54 0.67 -12.22 -9.88
C TYR A 54 0.87 -11.06 -8.90
N HIS A 55 1.71 -11.20 -7.87
CA HIS A 55 1.97 -10.18 -6.84
C HIS A 55 2.82 -9.01 -7.37
N ASN A 56 2.29 -8.29 -8.36
CA ASN A 56 2.88 -7.14 -9.02
C ASN A 56 1.98 -5.89 -8.88
N SER A 57 2.39 -4.76 -9.47
CA SER A 57 1.67 -3.49 -9.30
C SER A 57 0.25 -3.50 -9.87
N VAL A 58 -0.04 -4.36 -10.86
CA VAL A 58 -1.39 -4.55 -11.40
C VAL A 58 -2.30 -5.18 -10.34
N HIS A 59 -1.81 -6.19 -9.61
CA HIS A 59 -2.55 -6.80 -8.51
C HIS A 59 -2.81 -5.80 -7.38
N ALA A 60 -1.79 -5.04 -6.97
CA ALA A 60 -1.97 -3.99 -5.95
C ALA A 60 -3.00 -2.93 -6.38
N ALA A 61 -2.98 -2.53 -7.65
CA ALA A 61 -3.97 -1.61 -8.21
C ALA A 61 -5.38 -2.22 -8.26
N ASP A 62 -5.51 -3.52 -8.54
CA ASP A 62 -6.80 -4.23 -8.54
C ASP A 62 -7.41 -4.27 -7.13
N VAL A 63 -6.62 -4.62 -6.11
CA VAL A 63 -7.04 -4.61 -4.70
C VAL A 63 -7.45 -3.20 -4.27
N LEU A 64 -6.64 -2.19 -4.60
CA LEU A 64 -6.96 -0.79 -4.33
C LEU A 64 -8.28 -0.36 -5.00
N HIS A 65 -8.49 -0.76 -6.25
CA HIS A 65 -9.73 -0.48 -6.97
C HIS A 65 -10.93 -1.15 -6.31
N ALA A 66 -10.82 -2.42 -5.93
CA ALA A 66 -11.88 -3.15 -5.22
C ALA A 66 -12.23 -2.48 -3.88
N VAL A 67 -11.23 -2.08 -3.10
CA VAL A 67 -11.43 -1.31 -1.85
C VAL A 67 -12.17 -0.01 -2.14
N SER A 68 -11.78 0.75 -3.17
CA SER A 68 -12.48 1.99 -3.55
C SER A 68 -13.94 1.74 -3.96
N PHE A 69 -14.21 0.64 -4.65
CA PHE A 69 -15.56 0.25 -5.06
C PHE A 69 -16.44 0.00 -3.83
N PHE A 70 -15.97 -0.77 -2.85
CA PHE A 70 -16.72 -1.01 -1.61
C PHE A 70 -16.95 0.30 -0.83
N LEU A 71 -15.95 1.17 -0.73
CA LEU A 71 -16.08 2.45 -0.03
C LEU A 71 -17.05 3.40 -0.72
N SER A 72 -17.26 3.26 -2.03
CA SER A 72 -18.27 4.02 -2.78
C SER A 72 -19.69 3.50 -2.60
N HIS A 73 -19.86 2.29 -2.04
CA HIS A 73 -21.17 1.65 -1.93
C HIS A 73 -22.08 2.44 -0.95
N PRO A 74 -23.31 2.81 -1.35
CA PRO A 74 -24.18 3.66 -0.52
C PRO A 74 -24.46 3.12 0.89
N ALA A 75 -24.53 1.79 1.02
CA ALA A 75 -24.74 1.13 2.32
C ALA A 75 -23.57 1.31 3.30
N LEU A 76 -22.36 1.63 2.81
CA LEU A 76 -21.16 1.85 3.62
C LEU A 76 -20.86 3.34 3.84
N LYS A 77 -21.70 4.24 3.29
CA LYS A 77 -21.56 5.68 3.46
C LYS A 77 -21.68 6.08 4.93
N GLY A 78 -20.69 6.83 5.43
CA GLY A 78 -20.67 7.35 6.79
C GLY A 78 -20.05 6.42 7.84
N TYR A 79 -19.68 5.18 7.47
CA TYR A 79 -18.93 4.27 8.36
C TYR A 79 -17.42 4.54 8.37
N PHE A 80 -16.89 5.17 7.31
CA PHE A 80 -15.47 5.44 7.16
C PHE A 80 -15.22 6.95 7.19
N ASN A 81 -14.31 7.38 8.05
CA ASN A 81 -13.80 8.75 8.05
C ASN A 81 -12.55 8.85 7.16
N SER A 82 -12.07 10.07 6.92
CA SER A 82 -10.94 10.28 6.01
C SER A 82 -9.62 9.63 6.46
N LEU A 83 -9.38 9.41 7.76
CA LEU A 83 -8.21 8.68 8.24
C LEU A 83 -8.33 7.17 7.92
N ASP A 84 -9.55 6.63 7.99
CA ASP A 84 -9.81 5.25 7.58
C ASP A 84 -9.57 5.09 6.08
N MET A 85 -10.08 6.02 5.27
CA MET A 85 -9.89 6.05 3.81
C MET A 85 -8.40 6.15 3.44
N LEU A 86 -7.66 7.06 4.10
CA LEU A 86 -6.22 7.20 3.93
C LEU A 86 -5.49 5.88 4.26
N SER A 87 -5.83 5.26 5.39
CA SER A 87 -5.20 4.02 5.84
C SER A 87 -5.51 2.86 4.89
N LEU A 88 -6.75 2.73 4.42
CA LEU A 88 -7.19 1.71 3.47
C LEU A 88 -6.47 1.83 2.13
N PHE A 89 -6.39 3.03 1.56
CA PHE A 89 -5.71 3.22 0.28
C PHE A 89 -4.21 2.97 0.38
N VAL A 90 -3.55 3.47 1.43
CA VAL A 90 -2.11 3.21 1.64
C VAL A 90 -1.87 1.73 1.88
N ALA A 91 -2.63 1.08 2.76
CA ALA A 91 -2.49 -0.35 3.04
C ALA A 91 -2.65 -1.18 1.77
N SER A 92 -3.67 -0.90 0.95
CA SER A 92 -3.93 -1.63 -0.29
C SER A 92 -2.78 -1.47 -1.28
N ALA A 93 -2.21 -0.27 -1.39
CA ALA A 93 -1.08 -0.01 -2.28
C ALA A 93 0.20 -0.75 -1.87
N ILE A 94 0.43 -0.96 -0.57
CA ILE A 94 1.69 -1.52 -0.06
C ILE A 94 1.64 -2.99 0.33
N HIS A 95 0.45 -3.63 0.31
CA HIS A 95 0.24 -4.89 1.01
C HIS A 95 1.10 -6.06 0.51
N ASP A 96 1.55 -6.02 -0.75
CA ASP A 96 2.42 -7.00 -1.39
C ASP A 96 3.74 -6.36 -1.89
N PHE A 97 4.14 -5.23 -1.33
CA PHE A 97 5.32 -4.48 -1.79
C PHE A 97 6.64 -5.28 -1.65
N ASP A 98 7.46 -5.38 -2.70
CA ASP A 98 8.70 -6.19 -2.74
C ASP A 98 8.43 -7.71 -2.54
N HIS A 99 7.30 -8.21 -3.07
CA HIS A 99 6.99 -9.64 -3.05
C HIS A 99 7.92 -10.44 -3.98
N PRO A 100 8.54 -11.55 -3.51
CA PRO A 100 9.54 -12.30 -4.28
C PRO A 100 8.95 -13.36 -5.24
N GLY A 101 7.62 -13.51 -5.25
CA GLY A 101 6.91 -14.51 -6.05
C GLY A 101 6.82 -15.90 -5.39
N PHE A 102 7.26 -16.02 -4.13
CA PHE A 102 7.16 -17.25 -3.33
C PHE A 102 6.37 -16.99 -2.05
N ASN A 103 5.72 -18.02 -1.51
CA ASN A 103 4.97 -17.90 -0.26
C ASN A 103 5.85 -18.06 0.99
N ASN A 104 5.29 -17.71 2.16
CA ASN A 104 5.97 -17.80 3.45
C ASN A 104 6.56 -19.19 3.74
N ASN A 105 5.83 -20.28 3.45
CA ASN A 105 6.30 -21.65 3.69
C ASN A 105 7.57 -21.97 2.90
N PHE A 106 7.65 -21.52 1.65
CA PHE A 106 8.84 -21.69 0.82
C PHE A 106 10.03 -20.90 1.39
N LEU A 107 9.82 -19.65 1.80
CA LEU A 107 10.88 -18.82 2.40
C LEU A 107 11.43 -19.43 3.69
N ILE A 108 10.55 -19.97 4.54
CA ILE A 108 10.93 -20.66 5.79
C ILE A 108 11.70 -21.94 5.48
N ALA A 109 11.16 -22.80 4.59
CA ALA A 109 11.78 -24.08 4.25
C ALA A 109 13.17 -23.93 3.61
N THR A 110 13.41 -22.82 2.91
CA THR A 110 14.69 -22.54 2.24
C THR A 110 15.68 -21.78 3.11
N GLY A 111 15.30 -21.37 4.32
CA GLY A 111 16.16 -20.55 5.18
C GLY A 111 16.43 -19.17 4.60
N ASN A 112 15.47 -18.60 3.87
CA ASN A 112 15.59 -17.28 3.26
C ASN A 112 15.86 -16.20 4.33
N GLU A 113 16.66 -15.18 3.98
CA GLU A 113 17.03 -14.09 4.89
C GLU A 113 15.82 -13.39 5.53
N LYS A 114 14.72 -13.22 4.77
CA LYS A 114 13.49 -12.62 5.30
C LYS A 114 12.86 -13.51 6.37
N ALA A 115 12.86 -14.84 6.18
CA ALA A 115 12.31 -15.77 7.16
C ALA A 115 13.11 -15.73 8.47
N ILE A 116 14.45 -15.67 8.38
CA ILE A 116 15.35 -15.48 9.53
C ILE A 116 15.06 -14.13 10.22
N LEU A 117 14.97 -13.04 9.45
CA LEU A 117 14.73 -11.70 9.98
C LEU A 117 13.42 -11.60 10.75
N TYR A 118 12.36 -12.21 10.24
CA TYR A 118 11.01 -12.18 10.83
C TYR A 118 10.69 -13.40 11.70
N ASN A 119 11.69 -14.23 12.02
CA ASN A 119 11.56 -15.40 12.89
C ASN A 119 10.37 -16.30 12.51
N ASP A 120 10.23 -16.57 11.21
CA ASP A 120 9.18 -17.41 10.61
C ASP A 120 7.72 -16.93 10.84
N LYS A 121 7.52 -15.70 11.33
CA LYS A 121 6.18 -15.17 11.65
C LYS A 121 5.77 -14.10 10.64
N SER A 122 4.71 -14.38 9.87
CA SER A 122 4.13 -13.44 8.90
C SER A 122 5.24 -12.76 8.08
N VAL A 123 6.09 -13.59 7.46
CA VAL A 123 7.40 -13.17 6.94
C VAL A 123 7.24 -12.10 5.87
N LEU A 124 6.38 -12.34 4.89
CA LEU A 124 6.10 -11.41 3.80
C LEU A 124 5.33 -10.18 4.29
N GLU A 125 4.32 -10.36 5.13
CA GLU A 125 3.50 -9.27 5.67
C GLU A 125 4.33 -8.24 6.43
N ASN A 126 5.24 -8.73 7.30
CA ASN A 126 6.17 -7.88 8.00
C ASN A 126 7.18 -7.22 7.05
N HIS A 127 7.59 -7.92 5.99
CA HIS A 127 8.50 -7.40 4.97
C HIS A 127 7.87 -6.23 4.18
N HIS A 128 6.65 -6.41 3.69
CA HIS A 128 5.87 -5.42 2.95
C HIS A 128 5.71 -4.12 3.77
N LEU A 129 5.30 -4.27 5.04
CA LEU A 129 5.15 -3.16 5.98
C LEU A 129 6.48 -2.47 6.27
N ALA A 130 7.52 -3.23 6.66
CA ALA A 130 8.79 -2.68 7.08
C ALA A 130 9.47 -1.91 5.94
N SER A 131 9.48 -2.47 4.74
CA SER A 131 10.12 -1.87 3.57
C SER A 131 9.39 -0.60 3.11
N SER A 132 8.06 -0.63 3.08
CA SER A 132 7.24 0.54 2.73
C SER A 132 7.39 1.68 3.74
N PHE A 133 7.37 1.36 5.04
CA PHE A 133 7.59 2.39 6.07
C PHE A 133 9.01 2.92 6.09
N LYS A 134 10.00 2.14 5.64
CA LYS A 134 11.37 2.63 5.48
C LYS A 134 11.47 3.68 4.37
N ILE A 135 10.75 3.50 3.26
CA ILE A 135 10.63 4.54 2.22
C ILE A 135 9.96 5.79 2.80
N LEU A 136 8.84 5.63 3.52
CA LEU A 136 8.12 6.75 4.13
C LEU A 136 8.97 7.55 5.14
N GLN A 137 9.93 6.91 5.82
CA GLN A 137 10.85 7.59 6.73
C GLN A 137 11.80 8.55 6.03
N SER A 138 12.02 8.40 4.72
CA SER A 138 12.87 9.29 3.96
C SER A 138 12.21 10.68 3.81
N PRO A 139 12.92 11.80 4.08
CA PRO A 139 12.35 13.15 4.01
C PRO A 139 11.69 13.46 2.66
N GLU A 140 12.23 12.95 1.57
CA GLU A 140 11.72 13.13 0.20
C GLU A 140 10.48 12.30 -0.13
N CYS A 141 10.11 11.33 0.71
CA CYS A 141 8.94 10.46 0.53
C CYS A 141 7.93 10.59 1.69
N ASN A 142 8.23 11.36 2.74
CA ASN A 142 7.37 11.46 3.92
C ASN A 142 6.15 12.38 3.69
N PHE A 143 5.20 11.89 2.92
CA PHE A 143 3.96 12.60 2.58
C PHE A 143 2.99 12.73 3.77
N LEU A 144 3.20 11.96 4.84
CA LEU A 144 2.43 12.03 6.10
C LEU A 144 3.04 12.99 7.13
N SER A 145 4.12 13.71 6.78
CA SER A 145 4.84 14.61 7.71
C SER A 145 3.98 15.73 8.30
N ALA A 146 2.90 16.14 7.62
CA ALA A 146 1.98 17.17 8.10
C ALA A 146 0.94 16.66 9.12
N LEU A 147 0.79 15.34 9.29
CA LEU A 147 -0.18 14.79 10.23
C LEU A 147 0.22 15.08 11.68
N PRO A 148 -0.73 15.43 12.55
CA PRO A 148 -0.53 15.39 13.99
C PRO A 148 -0.03 14.00 14.45
N LYS A 149 0.84 13.97 15.46
CA LYS A 149 1.44 12.72 15.97
C LYS A 149 0.41 11.64 16.32
N HIS A 150 -0.75 12.03 16.84
CA HIS A 150 -1.81 11.09 17.20
C HIS A 150 -2.47 10.48 15.96
N GLU A 151 -2.77 11.28 14.93
CA GLU A 151 -3.30 10.79 13.66
C GLU A 151 -2.29 9.89 12.93
N TYR A 152 -1.02 10.28 12.88
CA TYR A 152 0.04 9.43 12.31
C TYR A 152 0.10 8.07 13.02
N LYS A 153 0.00 8.05 14.35
CA LYS A 153 -0.02 6.80 15.12
C LYS A 153 -1.24 5.94 14.77
N THR A 154 -2.41 6.55 14.64
CA THR A 154 -3.64 5.86 14.23
C THR A 154 -3.48 5.28 12.82
N VAL A 155 -3.09 6.10 11.84
CA VAL A 155 -2.90 5.67 10.43
C VAL A 155 -1.88 4.53 10.34
N ARG A 156 -0.75 4.65 11.04
CA ARG A 156 0.25 3.58 11.08
C ARG A 156 -0.30 2.29 11.66
N SER A 157 -1.04 2.35 12.77
CA SER A 157 -1.66 1.16 13.38
C SER A 157 -2.65 0.52 12.42
N SER A 158 -3.56 1.31 11.85
CA SER A 158 -4.56 0.84 10.90
C SER A 158 -3.93 0.19 9.67
N ILE A 159 -2.88 0.77 9.10
CA ILE A 159 -2.16 0.18 7.96
C ILE A 159 -1.55 -1.18 8.33
N ILE A 160 -0.92 -1.28 9.50
CA ILE A 160 -0.33 -2.56 9.98
C ILE A 160 -1.43 -3.63 10.12
N ASP A 161 -2.56 -3.28 10.74
CA ASP A 161 -3.66 -4.22 10.93
C ASP A 161 -4.28 -4.66 9.59
N LEU A 162 -4.43 -3.74 8.64
CA LEU A 162 -5.00 -4.00 7.32
C LEU A 162 -4.11 -4.87 6.44
N VAL A 163 -2.80 -4.61 6.37
CA VAL A 163 -1.87 -5.45 5.58
C VAL A 163 -1.82 -6.87 6.16
N ASN A 164 -1.76 -6.99 7.48
CA ASN A 164 -1.84 -8.30 8.15
C ASN A 164 -3.18 -9.02 7.90
N PHE A 165 -4.24 -8.30 7.52
CA PHE A 165 -5.52 -8.89 7.14
C PHE A 165 -5.54 -9.34 5.68
N TYR A 166 -4.99 -8.54 4.75
CA TYR A 166 -5.04 -8.82 3.30
C TYR A 166 -4.27 -10.07 2.89
N VAL A 167 -3.13 -10.35 3.53
CA VAL A 167 -2.21 -11.43 3.11
C VAL A 167 -2.50 -12.77 3.83
N ARG A 168 -3.47 -12.79 4.75
CA ARG A 168 -3.78 -13.98 5.57
C ARG A 168 -4.60 -15.08 4.87
N HIS A 169 -4.76 -15.03 3.56
CA HIS A 169 -5.53 -16.00 2.76
C HIS A 169 -4.75 -16.44 1.52
#